data_AF-A0A349ERH5-F1
#
_entry.id   AF-A0A349ERH5-F1
#
_cell.length_a   1.000
_cell.length_b   1.000
_cell.length_c   1.000
_cell.angle_alpha   90.00
_cell.angle_beta   90.00
_cell.angle_gamma   90.00
#
_symmetry.space_group_name_H-M   'P 1'
#
loop_
_entity.id
_entity.type
_entity.pdbx_description
1 polymer ?
#
loop_
_entity_poly.entity_id
_entity_poly.type
_entity_poly.pdbx_seq_one_letter_code
_entity_poly.pdbx_strand_id
1 'polypeptide(L)'
;MDVPVPPAFVAFDSRSQQSGALIEWFYGYPKDQPARYVEGGDFMVRMIPSYDREKGTQHNFRSASILTKALTDKGFLAEDGVEYWCKVLTFDALIGNTDRHQDNWGILWKGSADRRGCVSFSPAFDNGTAMGGEIVEKNFVKFNDSAYVMHYINKGTHHMKWDSRDSARLSHADMLVRLSAIYLEKKDMMLNSLHFNMDELKYFVETLTKFKVPSPLSEARAAFILKLVGFRQKFLIDTIERQS
;
A
#
# COMPACT_ATOMS: atom_id res chain seq x y z
N MET A 1 2.35 -11.22 4.33
CA MET A 1 2.82 -10.06 3.57
C MET A 1 3.90 -9.27 4.28
N ASP A 2 3.93 -9.23 5.63
CA ASP A 2 4.96 -8.53 6.41
C ASP A 2 5.11 -7.02 6.05
N VAL A 3 3.97 -6.39 5.72
CA VAL A 3 3.87 -4.94 5.48
C VAL A 3 3.23 -4.34 6.73
N PRO A 4 3.93 -3.46 7.47
CA PRO A 4 3.34 -2.81 8.63
C PRO A 4 2.13 -1.97 8.20
N VAL A 5 0.97 -2.18 8.81
CA VAL A 5 -0.24 -1.37 8.67
C VAL A 5 -0.70 -0.95 10.06
N PRO A 6 -1.31 0.23 10.24
CA PRO A 6 -1.81 0.62 11.55
C PRO A 6 -2.97 -0.31 11.96
N PRO A 7 -3.07 -0.69 13.24
CA PRO A 7 -4.26 -1.38 13.74
C PRO A 7 -5.53 -0.60 13.39
N ALA A 8 -6.53 -1.31 12.89
CA ALA A 8 -7.80 -0.75 12.46
C ALA A 8 -8.96 -1.59 12.99
N PHE A 9 -9.98 -0.90 13.51
CA PHE A 9 -11.15 -1.52 14.12
C PHE A 9 -12.43 -1.01 13.48
N VAL A 10 -13.43 -1.88 13.32
CA VAL A 10 -14.78 -1.46 12.94
C VAL A 10 -15.35 -0.59 14.07
N ALA A 11 -15.81 0.61 13.73
CA ALA A 11 -16.32 1.59 14.68
C ALA A 11 -17.77 1.99 14.36
N PHE A 12 -18.51 2.33 15.40
CA PHE A 12 -19.86 2.87 15.32
C PHE A 12 -19.98 4.06 16.28
N ASP A 13 -20.34 5.22 15.74
CA ASP A 13 -20.67 6.41 16.53
C ASP A 13 -22.19 6.44 16.78
N SER A 14 -22.59 6.16 18.02
CA SER A 14 -23.98 6.15 18.43
C SER A 14 -24.66 7.53 18.41
N ARG A 15 -23.89 8.62 18.41
CA ARG A 15 -24.45 9.99 18.36
C ARG A 15 -24.82 10.39 16.94
N SER A 16 -23.94 10.12 15.98
CA SER A 16 -24.16 10.43 14.56
C SER A 16 -24.85 9.30 13.78
N GLN A 17 -24.97 8.11 14.37
CA GLN A 17 -25.45 6.88 13.73
C GLN A 17 -24.60 6.47 12.51
N GLN A 18 -23.30 6.75 12.56
CA GLN A 18 -22.37 6.46 11.45
C GLN A 18 -21.46 5.27 11.76
N SER A 19 -21.20 4.47 10.73
CA SER A 19 -20.16 3.43 10.74
C SER A 19 -18.84 4.03 10.28
N GLY A 20 -17.72 3.54 10.80
CA GLY A 20 -16.40 3.99 10.41
C GLY A 20 -15.31 2.98 10.74
N ALA A 21 -14.07 3.39 10.55
CA ALA A 21 -12.89 2.66 11.01
C ALA A 21 -12.13 3.51 12.03
N LEU A 22 -11.83 2.93 13.19
CA LEU A 22 -10.94 3.53 14.17
C LEU A 22 -9.52 3.04 13.86
N ILE A 23 -8.62 3.97 13.52
CA ILE A 23 -7.24 3.66 13.15
C ILE A 23 -6.31 4.18 14.25
N GLU A 24 -5.43 3.33 14.75
CA GLU A 24 -4.48 3.71 15.78
C GLU A 24 -3.39 4.63 15.25
N TRP A 25 -2.98 5.59 16.09
CA TRP A 25 -1.88 6.50 15.79
C TRP A 25 -0.55 5.77 15.92
N PHE A 26 0.29 5.86 14.88
CA PHE A 26 1.57 5.14 14.82
C PHE A 26 2.80 5.99 15.23
N TYR A 27 2.60 7.26 15.60
CA TYR A 27 3.65 8.18 16.06
C TYR A 27 3.37 8.77 17.45
N GLY A 28 2.48 8.13 18.21
CA GLY A 28 2.08 8.53 19.54
C GLY A 28 0.96 9.57 19.56
N TYR A 29 0.61 9.98 20.78
CA TYR A 29 -0.47 10.92 21.05
C TYR A 29 0.11 12.32 21.30
N PRO A 30 -0.68 13.41 21.22
CA PRO A 30 -0.15 14.78 21.38
C PRO A 30 0.65 15.06 22.66
N LYS A 31 0.45 14.26 23.73
CA LYS A 31 1.16 14.38 25.01
C LYS A 31 2.33 13.39 25.18
N ASP A 32 2.46 12.44 24.25
CA ASP A 32 3.46 11.38 24.27
C ASP A 32 3.79 10.97 22.81
N GLN A 33 4.75 11.69 22.22
CA GLN A 33 5.23 11.46 20.85
C GLN A 33 6.61 10.80 20.90
N PRO A 34 6.70 9.46 20.93
CA PRO A 34 7.98 8.75 21.01
C PRO A 34 8.80 8.88 19.72
N ALA A 35 8.18 9.30 18.62
CA ALA A 35 8.82 9.54 17.34
C ALA A 35 8.26 10.78 16.64
N ARG A 36 9.12 11.52 15.95
CA ARG A 36 8.72 12.60 15.06
C ARG A 36 8.38 12.03 13.68
N TYR A 37 7.14 12.17 13.24
CA TYR A 37 6.71 11.82 11.89
C TYR A 37 7.04 12.95 10.90
N VAL A 38 7.60 12.58 9.74
CA VAL A 38 7.81 13.48 8.60
C VAL A 38 7.20 12.83 7.37
N GLU A 39 6.28 13.54 6.73
CA GLU A 39 5.56 13.07 5.54
C GLU A 39 6.49 12.92 4.34
N GLY A 40 6.20 11.96 3.46
CA GLY A 40 6.92 11.76 2.21
C GLY A 40 6.97 13.02 1.34
N GLY A 41 5.87 13.78 1.33
CA GLY A 41 5.74 15.05 0.61
C GLY A 41 6.78 16.09 1.01
N ASP A 42 7.13 16.17 2.30
CA ASP A 42 8.17 17.08 2.80
C ASP A 42 9.54 16.75 2.20
N PHE A 43 9.83 15.46 2.01
CA PHE A 43 11.07 15.03 1.36
C PHE A 43 11.02 15.30 -0.15
N MET A 44 9.90 14.99 -0.80
CA MET A 44 9.75 15.21 -2.25
C MET A 44 9.93 16.68 -2.62
N VAL A 45 9.32 17.60 -1.85
CA VAL A 45 9.47 19.06 -2.04
C VAL A 45 10.93 19.51 -1.93
N ARG A 46 11.71 18.91 -1.03
CA ARG A 46 13.12 19.24 -0.85
C ARG A 46 14.02 18.67 -1.95
N MET A 47 13.66 17.51 -2.50
CA MET A 47 14.50 16.77 -3.44
C MET A 47 14.21 17.10 -4.91
N ILE A 48 12.98 17.50 -5.23
CA ILE A 48 12.53 17.72 -6.61
C ILE A 48 12.27 19.22 -6.78
N PRO A 49 13.10 19.93 -7.58
CA PRO A 49 12.84 21.33 -7.90
C PRO A 49 11.43 21.52 -8.48
N SER A 50 10.73 22.56 -8.01
CA SER A 50 9.36 22.88 -8.45
C SER A 50 8.36 21.74 -8.21
N TYR A 51 8.52 20.94 -7.16
CA TYR A 51 7.54 19.92 -6.79
C TYR A 51 6.20 20.57 -6.39
N ASP A 52 5.15 20.28 -7.14
CA ASP A 52 3.78 20.65 -6.81
C ASP A 52 3.20 19.58 -5.87
N ARG A 53 3.21 19.88 -4.56
CA ARG A 53 2.71 18.94 -3.54
C ARG A 53 1.20 18.75 -3.61
N GLU A 54 0.45 19.75 -4.05
CA GLU A 54 -1.00 19.65 -4.18
C GLU A 54 -1.38 18.66 -5.28
N LYS A 55 -0.72 18.75 -6.44
CA LYS A 55 -0.99 17.84 -7.55
C LYS A 55 -0.29 16.49 -7.42
N GLY A 56 0.89 16.44 -6.79
CA GLY A 56 1.67 15.21 -6.60
C GLY A 56 2.13 14.51 -7.88
N THR A 57 1.98 15.13 -9.05
CA THR A 57 2.23 14.49 -10.37
C THR A 57 3.70 14.17 -10.64
N GLN A 58 4.60 14.74 -9.83
CA GLN A 58 6.04 14.52 -9.86
C GLN A 58 6.50 13.38 -8.92
N HIS A 59 5.58 12.80 -8.11
CA HIS A 59 5.89 11.70 -7.21
C HIS A 59 6.39 10.49 -8.00
N ASN A 60 7.59 10.01 -7.67
CA ASN A 60 8.25 8.94 -8.41
C ASN A 60 9.13 8.05 -7.52
N PHE A 61 9.23 6.78 -7.91
CA PHE A 61 9.98 5.76 -7.19
C PHE A 61 11.47 6.08 -7.13
N ARG A 62 12.07 6.60 -8.21
CA ARG A 62 13.50 6.90 -8.25
C ARG A 62 13.95 7.90 -7.18
N SER A 63 13.22 9.00 -7.00
CA SER A 63 13.50 9.98 -5.95
C SER A 63 13.34 9.37 -4.55
N ALA A 64 12.25 8.65 -4.31
CA ALA A 64 11.98 8.03 -3.01
C ALA A 64 13.00 6.93 -2.65
N SER A 65 13.40 6.11 -3.62
CA SER A 65 14.42 5.06 -3.45
C SER A 65 15.82 5.64 -3.21
N ILE A 66 16.20 6.74 -3.88
CA ILE A 66 17.47 7.43 -3.61
C ILE A 66 17.54 7.92 -2.15
N LEU A 67 16.47 8.56 -1.67
CA LEU A 67 16.38 9.03 -0.28
C LEU A 67 16.57 7.88 0.71
N THR A 68 15.76 6.85 0.54
CA THR A 68 15.67 5.75 1.49
C THR A 68 16.88 4.84 1.44
N LYS A 69 17.47 4.64 0.25
CA LYS A 69 18.78 4.01 0.11
C LYS A 69 19.87 4.81 0.83
N ALA A 70 19.92 6.13 0.68
CA ALA A 70 20.92 6.94 1.37
C ALA A 70 20.77 6.90 2.90
N LEU A 71 19.55 6.77 3.42
CA LEU A 71 19.31 6.57 4.85
C LEU A 71 19.72 5.16 5.31
N THR A 72 19.49 4.15 4.48
CA THR A 72 19.92 2.77 4.72
C THR A 72 21.45 2.66 4.76
N ASP A 73 22.13 3.19 3.74
CA ASP A 73 23.60 3.11 3.60
C ASP A 73 24.33 3.85 4.74
N LYS A 74 23.69 4.88 5.32
CA LYS A 74 24.20 5.61 6.50
C LYS A 74 23.84 4.94 7.83
N GLY A 75 23.13 3.82 7.79
CA GLY A 75 22.69 3.05 8.96
C GLY A 75 21.55 3.69 9.75
N PHE A 76 20.89 4.73 9.24
CA PHE A 76 19.80 5.39 9.97
C PHE A 76 18.53 4.53 10.00
N LEU A 77 18.18 3.92 8.87
CA LEU A 77 16.99 3.08 8.78
C LEU A 77 17.20 1.73 9.47
N ALA A 78 16.19 1.29 10.22
CA ALA A 78 16.15 -0.03 10.84
C ALA A 78 15.93 -1.15 9.81
N GLU A 79 15.33 -0.84 8.66
CA GLU A 79 15.06 -1.78 7.57
C GLU A 79 15.63 -1.25 6.24
N ASP A 80 15.90 -2.16 5.29
CA ASP A 80 16.38 -1.78 3.97
C ASP A 80 15.31 -0.98 3.21
N GLY A 81 15.65 0.22 2.77
CA GLY A 81 14.69 1.13 2.13
C GLY A 81 14.13 0.60 0.81
N VAL A 82 14.94 -0.13 0.03
CA VAL A 82 14.49 -0.73 -1.22
C VAL A 82 13.53 -1.89 -0.94
N GLU A 83 13.84 -2.73 0.04
CA GLU A 83 12.96 -3.79 0.51
C GLU A 83 11.61 -3.26 0.97
N TYR A 84 11.58 -2.18 1.76
CA TYR A 84 10.34 -1.51 2.16
C TYR A 84 9.47 -1.16 0.95
N TRP A 85 10.06 -0.49 -0.05
CA TRP A 85 9.31 -0.10 -1.25
C TRP A 85 8.83 -1.31 -2.05
N CYS A 86 9.64 -2.36 -2.17
CA CYS A 86 9.22 -3.60 -2.82
C CYS A 86 8.02 -4.22 -2.11
N LYS A 87 8.03 -4.27 -0.77
CA LYS A 87 6.90 -4.78 0.04
C LYS A 87 5.64 -3.93 -0.13
N VAL A 88 5.73 -2.61 0.05
CA VAL A 88 4.58 -1.70 0.00
C VAL A 88 3.99 -1.60 -1.40
N LEU A 89 4.81 -1.56 -2.45
CA LEU A 89 4.31 -1.53 -3.83
C LEU A 89 3.70 -2.90 -4.21
N THR A 90 4.25 -4.02 -3.73
CA THR A 90 3.59 -5.33 -3.93
C THR A 90 2.24 -5.39 -3.21
N PHE A 91 2.16 -4.85 -1.99
CA PHE A 91 0.91 -4.73 -1.24
C PHE A 91 -0.12 -3.87 -1.99
N ASP A 92 0.29 -2.69 -2.49
CA ASP A 92 -0.56 -1.80 -3.28
C ASP A 92 -1.09 -2.45 -4.54
N ALA A 93 -0.25 -3.19 -5.26
CA ALA A 93 -0.66 -3.93 -6.44
C ALA A 93 -1.72 -5.00 -6.10
N LEU A 94 -1.52 -5.74 -5.01
CA LEU A 94 -2.45 -6.78 -4.56
C LEU A 94 -3.83 -6.22 -4.19
N ILE A 95 -3.86 -5.16 -3.38
CA ILE A 95 -5.12 -4.55 -2.95
C ILE A 95 -5.70 -3.60 -4.01
N GLY A 96 -4.93 -3.28 -5.04
CA GLY A 96 -5.27 -2.34 -6.09
C GLY A 96 -5.33 -0.89 -5.62
N ASN A 97 -4.42 -0.50 -4.73
CA ASN A 97 -4.31 0.89 -4.27
C ASN A 97 -3.67 1.75 -5.36
N THR A 98 -4.42 2.75 -5.84
CA THR A 98 -3.96 3.70 -6.86
C THR A 98 -3.55 5.05 -6.30
N ASP A 99 -3.63 5.23 -4.98
CA ASP A 99 -3.55 6.52 -4.30
C ASP A 99 -2.50 6.57 -3.18
N ARG A 100 -1.42 5.80 -3.33
CA ARG A 100 -0.19 5.93 -2.53
C ARG A 100 0.58 7.21 -2.91
N HIS A 101 -0.03 8.37 -2.70
CA HIS A 101 0.59 9.67 -2.97
C HIS A 101 1.63 10.02 -1.92
N GLN A 102 2.33 11.14 -2.13
CA GLN A 102 3.49 11.52 -1.29
C GLN A 102 3.17 11.72 0.20
N ASP A 103 1.92 11.96 0.57
CA ASP A 103 1.54 12.17 1.97
C ASP A 103 1.00 10.88 2.62
N ASN A 104 0.81 9.81 1.84
CA ASN A 104 0.36 8.49 2.28
C ASN A 104 1.52 7.52 2.58
N TRP A 105 2.68 8.09 2.90
CA TRP A 105 3.85 7.44 3.47
C TRP A 105 4.72 8.49 4.16
N GLY A 106 5.61 8.07 5.03
CA GLY A 106 6.61 8.95 5.62
C GLY A 106 7.62 8.21 6.47
N ILE A 107 8.37 8.98 7.24
CA ILE A 107 9.51 8.49 8.03
C ILE A 107 9.33 8.92 9.49
N LEU A 108 9.51 7.97 10.39
CA LEU A 108 9.49 8.13 11.84
C LEU A 108 10.92 8.27 12.36
N TRP A 109 11.18 9.37 13.08
CA TRP A 109 12.47 9.63 13.71
C TRP A 109 12.35 9.45 15.22
N LYS A 110 12.98 8.41 15.76
CA LYS A 110 13.05 8.16 17.21
C LYS A 110 14.21 8.95 17.80
N GLY A 111 13.96 9.68 18.89
CA GLY A 111 15.01 10.41 19.60
C GLY A 111 15.98 9.43 20.26
N SER A 112 17.16 9.23 19.68
CA SER A 112 18.20 8.35 20.23
C SER A 112 19.59 8.99 20.13
N ALA A 113 20.43 8.73 21.14
CA ALA A 113 21.84 9.12 21.15
C ALA A 113 22.66 8.30 20.12
N ASP A 114 22.27 7.04 19.88
CA ASP A 114 22.76 6.26 18.75
C ASP A 114 21.91 6.55 17.52
N ARG A 115 22.57 6.96 16.45
CA ARG A 115 21.95 7.27 15.16
C ARG A 115 21.64 6.02 14.35
N ARG A 116 22.15 4.84 14.71
CA ARG A 116 21.86 3.61 14.00
C ARG A 116 20.45 3.10 14.30
N GLY A 117 19.69 2.77 13.26
CA GLY A 117 18.33 2.23 13.39
C GLY A 117 17.34 3.17 14.10
N CYS A 118 17.66 4.46 14.24
CA CYS A 118 16.78 5.43 14.89
C CYS A 118 15.64 5.91 13.99
N VAL A 119 15.63 5.47 12.73
CA VAL A 119 14.65 5.82 11.71
C VAL A 119 13.90 4.57 11.26
N SER A 120 12.59 4.69 11.09
CA SER A 120 11.76 3.67 10.46
C SER A 120 10.76 4.31 9.50
N PHE A 121 10.18 3.53 8.60
CA PHE A 121 9.06 4.01 7.82
C PHE A 121 7.80 4.10 8.68
N SER A 122 6.85 4.94 8.26
CA SER A 122 5.48 4.80 8.73
C SER A 122 4.88 3.49 8.22
N PRO A 123 3.91 2.91 8.94
CA PRO A 123 3.04 1.89 8.39
C PRO A 123 2.39 2.35 7.07
N ALA A 124 1.99 1.42 6.21
CA ALA A 124 1.16 1.72 5.05
C ALA A 124 -0.27 2.05 5.53
N PHE A 125 -0.55 3.33 5.69
CA PHE A 125 -1.86 3.84 6.11
C PHE A 125 -2.66 4.38 4.91
N ASP A 126 -3.90 4.81 5.16
CA ASP A 126 -4.82 5.34 4.15
C ASP A 126 -5.03 4.40 2.94
N ASN A 127 -5.47 3.18 3.24
CA ASN A 127 -5.76 2.16 2.24
C ASN A 127 -7.26 2.12 1.86
N GLY A 128 -8.03 3.16 2.24
CA GLY A 128 -9.49 3.15 2.21
C GLY A 128 -10.12 3.08 0.82
N THR A 129 -9.35 3.44 -0.21
CA THR A 129 -9.78 3.44 -1.63
C THR A 129 -9.47 2.12 -2.35
N ALA A 130 -8.94 1.12 -1.64
CA ALA A 130 -8.52 -0.16 -2.22
C ALA A 130 -9.64 -1.22 -2.26
N MET A 131 -9.29 -2.41 -2.76
CA MET A 131 -10.13 -3.62 -2.80
C MET A 131 -11.47 -3.48 -3.53
N GLY A 132 -11.55 -2.55 -4.49
CA GLY A 132 -12.75 -2.36 -5.32
C GLY A 132 -13.91 -1.69 -4.59
N GLY A 133 -13.62 -0.83 -3.61
CA GLY A 133 -14.62 -0.07 -2.86
C GLY A 133 -15.52 0.80 -3.74
N GLU A 134 -15.02 1.24 -4.90
CA GLU A 134 -15.74 2.02 -5.90
C GLU A 134 -16.75 1.18 -6.72
N ILE A 135 -16.63 -0.14 -6.71
CA ILE A 135 -17.49 -1.03 -7.48
C ILE A 135 -18.81 -1.22 -6.77
N VAL A 136 -19.91 -0.70 -7.31
CA VAL A 136 -21.26 -0.92 -6.76
C VAL A 136 -21.71 -2.38 -6.93
N GLU A 137 -22.48 -2.91 -5.97
CA GLU A 137 -22.85 -4.33 -5.87
C GLU A 137 -23.51 -4.89 -7.14
N LYS A 138 -24.37 -4.10 -7.81
CA LYS A 138 -24.98 -4.48 -9.09
C LYS A 138 -23.97 -4.83 -10.20
N ASN A 139 -22.72 -4.39 -10.08
CA ASN A 139 -21.67 -4.66 -11.05
C ASN A 139 -20.81 -5.88 -10.70
N PHE A 140 -20.98 -6.52 -9.53
CA PHE A 140 -20.18 -7.69 -9.16
C PHE A 140 -20.27 -8.83 -10.18
N VAL A 141 -21.45 -9.00 -10.80
CA VAL A 141 -21.68 -10.01 -11.84
C VAL A 141 -20.73 -9.86 -13.04
N LYS A 142 -20.28 -8.63 -13.36
CA LYS A 142 -19.33 -8.39 -14.46
C LYS A 142 -17.98 -9.05 -14.20
N PHE A 143 -17.60 -9.22 -12.94
CA PHE A 143 -16.35 -9.86 -12.55
C PHE A 143 -16.43 -11.39 -12.62
N ASN A 144 -17.56 -11.99 -13.04
CA ASN A 144 -17.61 -13.40 -13.46
C ASN A 144 -16.95 -13.63 -14.82
N ASP A 145 -16.82 -12.58 -15.64
CA ASP A 145 -16.10 -12.63 -16.89
C ASP A 145 -14.60 -12.36 -16.66
N SER A 146 -13.77 -13.36 -16.94
CA SER A 146 -12.32 -13.25 -16.83
C SER A 146 -11.72 -12.11 -17.66
N ALA A 147 -12.25 -11.82 -18.85
CA ALA A 147 -11.76 -10.74 -19.70
C ALA A 147 -12.03 -9.37 -19.07
N TYR A 148 -13.22 -9.21 -18.47
CA TYR A 148 -13.58 -8.00 -17.74
C TYR A 148 -12.69 -7.80 -16.51
N VAL A 149 -12.45 -8.85 -15.72
CA VAL A 149 -11.57 -8.81 -14.56
C VAL A 149 -10.15 -8.42 -14.96
N MET A 150 -9.61 -9.05 -16.01
CA MET A 150 -8.26 -8.74 -16.50
C MET A 150 -8.14 -7.31 -17.01
N HIS A 151 -9.14 -6.81 -17.75
CA HIS A 151 -9.18 -5.42 -18.19
C HIS A 151 -9.20 -4.45 -17.01
N TYR A 152 -9.98 -4.75 -15.97
CA TYR A 152 -10.03 -3.95 -14.75
C TYR A 152 -8.69 -3.96 -14.00
N ILE A 153 -8.07 -5.12 -13.81
CA ILE A 153 -6.77 -5.25 -13.13
C ILE A 153 -5.68 -4.50 -13.90
N ASN A 154 -5.61 -4.64 -15.22
CA ASN A 154 -4.59 -3.99 -16.05
C ASN A 154 -4.70 -2.46 -16.09
N LYS A 155 -5.84 -1.90 -15.70
CA LYS A 155 -5.99 -0.43 -15.54
C LYS A 155 -5.41 0.09 -14.23
N GLY A 156 -5.13 -0.79 -13.27
CA GLY A 156 -4.53 -0.42 -11.99
C GLY A 156 -3.13 0.14 -12.18
N THR A 157 -2.88 1.31 -11.61
CA THR A 157 -1.55 1.96 -11.62
C THR A 157 -1.17 2.36 -10.21
N HIS A 158 0.12 2.33 -9.90
CA HIS A 158 0.60 3.04 -8.70
C HIS A 158 0.42 4.53 -8.90
N HIS A 159 0.17 5.27 -7.81
CA HIS A 159 0.24 6.73 -7.87
C HIS A 159 1.63 7.20 -8.33
N MET A 160 2.68 6.48 -7.91
CA MET A 160 4.06 6.76 -8.26
C MET A 160 4.35 6.46 -9.73
N LYS A 161 5.07 7.38 -10.37
CA LYS A 161 5.82 7.10 -11.60
C LYS A 161 7.08 6.31 -11.29
N TRP A 162 7.74 5.78 -12.30
CA TRP A 162 9.07 5.23 -12.08
C TRP A 162 10.11 6.34 -11.91
N ASP A 163 10.16 7.28 -12.85
CA ASP A 163 11.07 8.42 -12.89
C ASP A 163 10.27 9.73 -13.05
N SER A 164 10.84 10.85 -12.62
CA SER A 164 10.20 12.17 -12.74
C SER A 164 9.94 12.59 -14.19
N ARG A 165 10.70 12.03 -15.14
CA ARG A 165 10.56 12.31 -16.59
C ARG A 165 9.44 11.51 -17.26
N ASP A 166 8.87 10.51 -16.59
CA ASP A 166 7.81 9.71 -17.17
C ASP A 166 6.53 10.54 -17.35
N SER A 167 5.89 10.40 -18.49
CA SER A 167 4.64 11.09 -18.81
C SER A 167 3.43 10.46 -18.09
N ALA A 168 3.54 9.19 -17.70
CA ALA A 168 2.46 8.41 -17.11
C ALA A 168 2.91 7.65 -15.86
N ARG A 169 1.92 7.30 -15.03
CA ARG A 169 2.07 6.36 -13.92
C ARG A 169 2.32 4.96 -14.46
N LEU A 170 3.02 4.15 -13.67
CA LEU A 170 3.32 2.78 -14.04
C LEU A 170 2.18 1.85 -13.59
N SER A 171 1.83 0.85 -14.42
CA SER A 171 0.85 -0.16 -14.01
C SER A 171 1.36 -0.91 -12.79
N HIS A 172 0.44 -1.46 -11.99
CA HIS A 172 0.79 -2.30 -10.86
C HIS A 172 1.73 -3.45 -11.27
N ALA A 173 1.40 -4.13 -12.37
CA ALA A 173 2.22 -5.21 -12.93
C ALA A 173 3.61 -4.74 -13.39
N ASP A 174 3.68 -3.69 -14.21
CA ASP A 174 4.94 -3.22 -14.79
C ASP A 174 5.91 -2.71 -13.72
N MET A 175 5.38 -2.09 -12.65
CA MET A 175 6.19 -1.69 -11.50
C MET A 175 6.85 -2.90 -10.83
N LEU A 176 6.08 -3.95 -10.55
CA LEU A 176 6.65 -5.14 -9.89
C LEU A 176 7.63 -5.88 -10.80
N VAL A 177 7.34 -6.00 -12.10
CA VAL A 177 8.28 -6.56 -13.08
C VAL A 177 9.60 -5.79 -13.05
N ARG A 178 9.52 -4.45 -13.12
CA ARG A 178 10.72 -3.61 -13.15
C ARG A 178 11.50 -3.65 -11.84
N LEU A 179 10.83 -3.67 -10.70
CA LEU A 179 11.46 -3.85 -9.38
C LEU A 179 12.18 -5.19 -9.30
N SER A 180 11.51 -6.29 -9.67
CA SER A 180 12.09 -7.64 -9.61
C SER A 180 13.26 -7.86 -10.57
N ALA A 181 13.30 -7.14 -11.69
CA ALA A 181 14.42 -7.19 -12.64
C ALA A 181 15.64 -6.38 -12.16
N ILE A 182 15.41 -5.28 -11.43
CA ILE A 182 16.50 -4.40 -10.94
C ILE A 182 17.06 -4.88 -9.61
N TYR A 183 16.18 -5.37 -8.72
CA TYR A 183 16.52 -5.85 -7.38
C TYR A 183 16.23 -7.35 -7.31
N LEU A 184 17.01 -8.13 -8.06
CA LEU A 184 16.81 -9.58 -8.20
C LEU A 184 16.82 -10.29 -6.85
N GLU A 185 17.65 -9.83 -5.91
CA GLU A 185 17.74 -10.33 -4.54
C GLU A 185 16.46 -10.11 -3.71
N LYS A 186 15.57 -9.22 -4.15
CA LYS A 186 14.28 -8.94 -3.50
C LYS A 186 13.10 -9.67 -4.16
N LYS A 187 13.31 -10.33 -5.31
CA LYS A 187 12.25 -11.01 -6.06
C LYS A 187 11.55 -12.09 -5.24
N ASP A 188 12.30 -12.97 -4.58
CA ASP A 188 11.74 -14.06 -3.77
C ASP A 188 10.93 -13.50 -2.59
N MET A 189 11.39 -12.41 -1.98
CA MET A 189 10.65 -11.73 -0.92
C MET A 189 9.31 -11.18 -1.43
N MET A 190 9.29 -10.56 -2.62
CA MET A 190 8.05 -10.09 -3.24
C MET A 190 7.09 -11.25 -3.53
N LEU A 191 7.58 -12.35 -4.11
CA LEU A 191 6.76 -13.55 -4.37
C LEU A 191 6.23 -14.17 -3.07
N ASN A 192 7.08 -14.36 -2.06
CA ASN A 192 6.69 -14.86 -0.74
C ASN A 192 5.62 -13.97 -0.08
N SER A 193 5.67 -12.65 -0.29
CA SER A 193 4.65 -11.74 0.21
C SER A 193 3.27 -11.98 -0.43
N LEU A 194 3.22 -12.47 -1.67
CA LEU A 194 1.99 -12.81 -2.39
C LEU A 194 1.46 -14.20 -2.01
N HIS A 195 2.28 -15.12 -1.50
CA HIS A 195 1.87 -16.48 -1.10
C HIS A 195 1.23 -16.56 0.30
N PHE A 196 0.37 -15.60 0.66
CA PHE A 196 -0.42 -15.68 1.89
C PHE A 196 -1.62 -16.62 1.74
N ASN A 197 -2.13 -17.11 2.88
CA ASN A 197 -3.23 -18.06 2.92
C ASN A 197 -4.57 -17.37 2.60
N MET A 198 -5.19 -17.72 1.48
CA MET A 198 -6.49 -17.19 1.06
C MET A 198 -7.65 -17.64 1.96
N ASP A 199 -7.56 -18.82 2.59
CA ASP A 199 -8.57 -19.29 3.54
C ASP A 199 -8.53 -18.51 4.85
N GLU A 200 -7.33 -18.12 5.29
CA GLU A 200 -7.15 -17.23 6.43
C GLU A 200 -7.71 -15.83 6.14
N LEU A 201 -7.41 -15.27 4.96
CA LEU A 201 -8.01 -14.01 4.53
C LEU A 201 -9.55 -14.10 4.48
N LYS A 202 -10.08 -15.20 3.93
CA LYS A 202 -11.52 -15.47 3.88
C LYS A 202 -12.13 -15.46 5.28
N TYR A 203 -11.54 -16.18 6.22
CA TYR A 203 -12.00 -16.23 7.60
C TYR A 203 -12.08 -14.82 8.24
N PHE A 204 -11.04 -13.99 8.06
CA PHE A 204 -11.05 -12.62 8.58
C PHE A 204 -12.13 -11.76 7.92
N VAL A 205 -12.23 -11.78 6.59
CA VAL A 205 -13.22 -10.98 5.84
C VAL A 205 -14.65 -11.40 6.18
N GLU A 206 -14.92 -12.70 6.31
CA GLU A 206 -16.23 -13.21 6.71
C GLU A 206 -16.57 -12.82 8.15
N THR A 207 -15.59 -12.78 9.06
CA THR A 207 -15.79 -12.28 10.43
C THR A 207 -16.24 -10.82 10.45
N LEU A 208 -15.72 -9.98 9.54
CA LEU A 208 -16.13 -8.58 9.41
C LEU A 208 -17.61 -8.41 9.04
N THR A 209 -18.22 -9.41 8.38
CA THR A 209 -19.67 -9.38 8.06
C THR A 209 -20.57 -9.51 9.28
N LYS A 210 -20.03 -9.94 10.43
CA LYS A 210 -20.81 -10.23 11.65
C LYS A 210 -20.97 -9.02 12.56
N PHE A 211 -20.27 -7.91 12.29
CA PHE A 211 -20.41 -6.67 13.04
C PHE A 211 -21.78 -6.03 12.80
N LYS A 212 -22.49 -5.73 13.90
CA LYS A 212 -23.77 -5.04 13.88
C LYS A 212 -23.54 -3.53 13.90
N VAL A 213 -23.37 -2.95 12.73
CA VAL A 213 -23.20 -1.49 12.53
C VAL A 213 -24.20 -0.99 11.48
N PRO A 214 -24.55 0.31 11.44
CA PRO A 214 -25.53 0.85 10.50
C PRO A 214 -25.25 0.53 9.02
N SER A 215 -23.98 0.47 8.63
CA SER A 215 -23.56 0.15 7.27
C SER A 215 -22.58 -1.04 7.29
N PRO A 216 -23.08 -2.27 7.46
CA PRO A 216 -22.24 -3.45 7.63
C PRO A 216 -21.59 -3.88 6.31
N LEU A 217 -20.49 -4.63 6.41
CA LEU A 217 -19.93 -5.33 5.27
C LEU A 217 -20.89 -6.46 4.83
N SER A 218 -21.49 -6.33 3.65
CA SER A 218 -22.38 -7.38 3.12
C SER A 218 -21.60 -8.64 2.75
N GLU A 219 -22.24 -9.80 2.85
CA GLU A 219 -21.64 -11.08 2.41
C GLU A 219 -21.30 -11.05 0.91
N ALA A 220 -22.13 -10.38 0.10
CA ALA A 220 -21.86 -10.17 -1.32
C ALA A 220 -20.59 -9.34 -1.55
N ARG A 221 -20.38 -8.26 -0.79
CA ARG A 221 -19.16 -7.45 -0.84
C ARG A 221 -17.94 -8.23 -0.37
N ALA A 222 -18.06 -8.97 0.73
CA ALA A 222 -17.01 -9.84 1.25
C ALA A 222 -16.56 -10.86 0.20
N ALA A 223 -17.51 -11.58 -0.41
CA ALA A 223 -17.22 -12.52 -1.49
C ALA A 223 -16.55 -11.84 -2.71
N PHE A 224 -17.00 -10.63 -3.05
CA PHE A 224 -16.39 -9.85 -4.12
C PHE A 224 -14.93 -9.46 -3.83
N ILE A 225 -14.64 -8.98 -2.61
CA ILE A 225 -13.28 -8.63 -2.17
C ILE A 225 -12.36 -9.84 -2.30
N LEU A 226 -12.76 -11.00 -1.75
CA LEU A 226 -11.96 -12.23 -1.79
C LEU A 226 -11.69 -12.68 -3.22
N LYS A 227 -12.71 -12.61 -4.08
CA LYS A 227 -12.59 -12.93 -5.50
C LYS A 227 -11.59 -12.01 -6.20
N LEU A 228 -11.72 -10.69 -6.01
CA LEU A 228 -10.84 -9.71 -6.67
C LEU A 228 -9.39 -9.83 -6.19
N VAL A 229 -9.18 -9.98 -4.89
CA VAL A 229 -7.84 -10.17 -4.30
C VAL A 229 -7.21 -11.48 -4.81
N GLY A 230 -7.97 -12.58 -4.86
CA GLY A 230 -7.49 -13.84 -5.40
C GLY A 230 -7.08 -13.76 -6.87
N PHE A 231 -7.85 -13.04 -7.71
CA PHE A 231 -7.46 -12.80 -9.10
C PHE A 231 -6.15 -12.00 -9.20
N ARG A 232 -6.01 -10.93 -8.42
CA ARG A 232 -4.79 -10.11 -8.41
C ARG A 232 -3.60 -10.90 -7.91
N GLN A 233 -3.75 -11.68 -6.83
CA GLN A 233 -2.69 -12.54 -6.29
C GLN A 233 -2.13 -13.45 -7.37
N LYS A 234 -2.99 -14.24 -8.04
CA LYS A 234 -2.58 -15.13 -9.12
C LYS A 234 -1.93 -14.39 -10.27
N PHE A 235 -2.55 -13.30 -10.73
CA PHE A 235 -2.04 -12.49 -11.83
C PHE A 235 -0.64 -11.93 -11.55
N LEU A 236 -0.41 -11.40 -10.35
CA LEU A 236 0.88 -10.80 -9.98
C LEU A 236 1.98 -11.86 -9.82
N ILE A 237 1.67 -13.02 -9.23
CA ILE A 237 2.60 -14.16 -9.15
C ILE A 237 3.02 -14.59 -10.56
N ASP A 238 2.06 -14.91 -11.43
CA ASP A 238 2.32 -15.32 -12.81
C ASP A 238 3.16 -14.26 -13.56
N THR A 239 2.91 -12.97 -13.30
CA THR A 239 3.61 -11.86 -13.95
C THR A 239 5.08 -11.77 -13.53
N ILE A 240 5.38 -11.92 -12.24
CA ILE A 240 6.75 -11.86 -11.71
C ILE A 240 7.54 -13.12 -12.09
N GLU A 241 6.90 -14.29 -12.08
CA GLU A 241 7.52 -15.57 -12.41
C GLU A 241 7.90 -15.71 -13.89
N ARG A 242 7.10 -15.17 -14.83
CA ARG A 242 7.38 -15.23 -16.27
C ARG A 242 8.63 -14.45 -16.72
N GLN A 243 9.18 -13.61 -15.85
CA GLN A 243 10.41 -12.86 -16.10
C GLN A 243 11.66 -13.59 -15.60
N SER A 244 11.51 -14.83 -15.10
CA SER A 244 12.60 -15.70 -14.62
C SER A 244 13.20 -16.54 -15.74
#